data_AF-A0A4R5GYF0-F1
#
_entry.id   AF-A0A4R5GYF0-F1
#
_cell.length_a   1.000
_cell.length_b   1.000
_cell.length_c   1.000
_cell.angle_alpha   90.00
_cell.angle_beta   90.00
_cell.angle_gamma   90.00
#
_symmetry.space_group_name_H-M   'P 1'
#
loop_
_entity.id
_entity.type
_entity.pdbx_description
1 polymer ?
#
loop_
_entity_poly.entity_id
_entity_poly.type
_entity_poly.pdbx_seq_one_letter_code
_entity_poly.pdbx_strand_id
1 'polypeptide(L)'
;MRVLILFLAILIIGLLVGPMLIENQSSVVIALDRWVIEMSMVSLAVILLLSSGAILALAWISIRIIRILSGSQKWFSGWSDRKHNKAFTQGLVALDEANYSEAEKQLSHVGDGKFSGVELLAAAQAANNLGHSDKAVTLWERAQNERASKLAATIHLIEHHIKQRNPGEAISQIKQLSEKEQKNKRIVLLWVQALAESGQWQQLRDNLSSWKKQLSVEDYQYWMKQTAQGFYAELASKEGANPLKQYWQSLPRKTRNDPAQQSAYVEQLIGQGMHKDAEEALLNFQSKQPQKLLFPLFRELHLTNPTSTIKCLENWLKKDSENAELLSVLGQVAFNAKDWDLAERALAKAIRLASDNKDVLLLARVKEQQQEPSQALELYKQSLQI
;
A
#
# COMPACT_ATOMS: atom_id res chain seq x y z
N MET A 1 -9.73 -19.67 -58.53
CA MET A 1 -9.71 -20.98 -59.23
C MET A 1 -10.76 -21.06 -60.33
N ARG A 2 -12.07 -21.02 -60.04
CA ARG A 2 -13.13 -21.16 -61.07
C ARG A 2 -13.07 -20.12 -62.20
N VAL A 3 -12.85 -18.85 -61.88
CA VAL A 3 -12.74 -17.76 -62.86
C VAL A 3 -11.49 -17.89 -63.74
N LEU A 4 -10.37 -18.37 -63.17
CA LEU A 4 -9.11 -18.55 -63.91
C LEU A 4 -9.21 -19.69 -64.93
N ILE A 5 -9.89 -20.78 -64.56
CA ILE A 5 -10.12 -21.93 -65.44
C ILE A 5 -11.08 -21.57 -66.57
N LEU A 6 -12.15 -20.81 -66.29
CA LEU A 6 -13.07 -20.29 -67.31
C LEU A 6 -12.36 -19.35 -68.29
N PHE A 7 -11.51 -18.46 -67.78
CA PHE A 7 -10.73 -17.55 -68.62
C PHE A 7 -9.75 -18.31 -69.53
N LEU A 8 -9.07 -19.33 -69.00
CA LEU A 8 -8.17 -20.19 -69.76
C LEU A 8 -8.91 -21.02 -70.82
N ALA A 9 -10.11 -21.53 -70.51
CA ALA A 9 -10.93 -22.28 -71.45
C ALA A 9 -11.40 -21.42 -72.63
N ILE A 10 -11.86 -20.18 -72.36
CA ILE A 10 -12.24 -19.22 -73.40
C ILE A 10 -11.04 -18.88 -74.29
N LEU A 11 -9.85 -18.79 -73.70
CA LEU A 11 -8.62 -18.52 -74.43
C LEU A 11 -8.21 -19.66 -75.36
N ILE A 12 -8.30 -20.91 -74.88
CA ILE A 12 -8.03 -22.11 -75.70
C ILE A 12 -9.04 -22.22 -76.85
N ILE A 13 -10.32 -21.92 -76.60
CA ILE A 13 -11.36 -21.89 -77.65
C ILE A 13 -11.05 -20.80 -78.68
N GLY A 14 -10.70 -19.59 -78.25
CA GLY A 14 -10.28 -18.51 -79.15
C GLY A 14 -9.04 -18.85 -79.97
N LEU A 15 -8.10 -19.61 -79.40
CA LEU A 15 -6.89 -20.09 -80.05
C LEU A 15 -7.15 -21.17 -81.12
N LEU A 16 -8.15 -22.03 -80.90
CA LEU A 16 -8.55 -23.08 -81.84
C LEU A 16 -9.42 -22.54 -82.98
N VAL A 17 -10.32 -21.61 -82.67
CA VAL A 17 -11.32 -21.11 -83.63
C VAL A 17 -10.82 -19.88 -84.40
N GLY A 18 -10.00 -19.03 -83.78
CA GLY A 18 -9.45 -17.82 -84.39
C GLY A 18 -8.70 -18.04 -85.73
N PRO A 19 -7.87 -19.09 -85.86
CA PRO A 19 -7.15 -19.38 -87.10
C PRO A 19 -8.05 -19.83 -88.26
N MET A 20 -9.24 -20.36 -87.97
CA MET A 20 -10.21 -20.76 -89.00
C MET A 20 -10.93 -19.56 -89.64
N LEU A 21 -10.80 -18.36 -89.06
CA LEU A 21 -11.50 -17.15 -89.51
C LEU A 21 -10.60 -16.20 -90.32
N ILE A 22 -9.29 -16.45 -90.41
CA ILE A 22 -8.33 -15.54 -91.07
C ILE A 22 -7.73 -16.24 -92.29
N GLU A 23 -8.23 -15.89 -93.48
CA GLU A 23 -7.90 -16.52 -94.76
C GLU A 23 -6.56 -16.04 -95.38
N ASN A 24 -5.77 -15.22 -94.67
CA ASN A 24 -4.52 -14.65 -95.17
C ASN A 24 -3.32 -14.98 -94.25
N GLN A 25 -2.30 -15.64 -94.80
CA GLN A 25 -1.07 -16.05 -94.11
C GLN A 25 -0.17 -14.84 -93.78
N SER A 26 -0.29 -14.29 -92.56
CA SER A 26 0.70 -13.36 -92.00
C SER A 26 1.80 -14.13 -91.26
N SER A 27 2.92 -14.41 -91.96
CA SER A 27 4.13 -14.98 -91.36
C SER A 27 4.90 -13.92 -90.58
N VAL A 28 5.37 -14.26 -89.37
CA VAL A 28 6.32 -13.46 -88.61
C VAL A 28 7.67 -14.16 -88.68
N VAL A 29 8.66 -13.46 -89.23
CA VAL A 29 10.05 -13.94 -89.27
C VAL A 29 10.83 -13.25 -88.17
N ILE A 30 11.34 -14.05 -87.23
CA ILE A 30 12.26 -13.57 -86.19
C ILE A 30 13.66 -14.04 -86.60
N ALA A 31 14.52 -13.09 -86.99
CA ALA A 31 15.92 -13.35 -87.33
C ALA A 31 16.82 -12.98 -86.14
N LEU A 32 17.49 -13.98 -85.57
CA LEU A 32 18.52 -13.81 -84.54
C LEU A 32 19.85 -14.32 -85.09
N ASP A 33 20.69 -13.43 -85.61
CA ASP A 33 22.07 -13.61 -86.12
C ASP A 33 22.35 -14.89 -86.95
N ARG A 34 22.27 -16.08 -86.36
CA ARG A 34 22.47 -17.39 -87.02
C ARG A 34 21.20 -18.24 -87.19
N TRP A 35 20.06 -17.77 -86.68
CA TRP A 35 18.79 -18.51 -86.68
C TRP A 35 17.67 -17.67 -87.28
N VAL A 36 17.00 -18.21 -88.30
CA VAL A 36 15.78 -17.63 -88.87
C VAL A 36 14.64 -18.58 -88.51
N ILE A 37 13.75 -18.12 -87.63
CA ILE A 37 12.55 -18.86 -87.28
C ILE A 37 11.39 -18.17 -87.99
N GLU A 38 10.87 -18.82 -89.02
CA GLU A 38 9.63 -18.42 -89.68
C GLU A 38 8.47 -19.12 -88.99
N MET A 39 7.54 -18.34 -88.45
CA MET A 39 6.44 -18.87 -87.67
C MET A 39 5.17 -18.06 -87.92
N SER A 40 4.01 -18.72 -87.90
CA SER A 40 2.73 -18.04 -88.14
C SER A 40 2.40 -17.08 -86.99
N MET A 41 1.69 -15.98 -87.27
CA MET A 41 1.18 -15.09 -86.21
C MET A 41 0.44 -15.84 -85.09
N VAL A 42 -0.28 -16.91 -85.45
CA VAL A 42 -0.98 -17.78 -84.49
C VAL A 42 0.00 -18.46 -83.56
N SER A 43 1.07 -19.07 -84.09
CA SER A 43 2.08 -19.74 -83.26
C SER A 43 2.80 -18.78 -82.31
N LEU A 44 3.03 -17.52 -82.74
CA LEU A 44 3.58 -16.48 -81.86
C LEU A 44 2.60 -16.14 -80.72
N ALA A 45 1.31 -15.99 -81.04
CA ALA A 45 0.27 -15.71 -80.06
C ALA A 45 0.14 -16.85 -79.02
N VAL A 46 0.21 -18.11 -79.46
CA VAL A 46 0.22 -19.30 -78.58
C VAL A 46 1.41 -19.25 -77.61
N ILE A 47 2.62 -18.98 -78.11
CA ILE A 47 3.84 -18.96 -77.31
C ILE A 47 3.83 -17.80 -76.30
N LEU A 48 3.38 -16.62 -76.71
CA LEU A 48 3.22 -15.47 -75.80
C LEU A 48 2.21 -15.75 -74.69
N LEU A 49 1.12 -16.46 -75.02
CA LEU A 49 0.12 -16.84 -74.05
C LEU A 49 0.65 -17.84 -73.03
N LEU A 50 1.29 -18.91 -73.51
CA LEU A 50 1.86 -19.95 -72.66
C LEU A 50 2.97 -19.41 -71.77
N SER A 51 3.83 -18.55 -72.31
CA SER A 51 4.91 -17.91 -71.54
C SER A 51 4.36 -16.96 -70.47
N SER A 52 3.35 -16.15 -70.77
CA SER A 52 2.66 -15.32 -69.76
C SER A 52 2.02 -16.16 -68.66
N GLY A 53 1.34 -17.26 -69.04
CA GLY A 53 0.74 -18.19 -68.08
C GLY A 53 1.78 -18.83 -67.15
N ALA A 54 2.91 -19.25 -67.71
CA ALA A 54 4.02 -19.84 -66.95
C ALA A 54 4.64 -18.84 -65.96
N ILE A 55 4.84 -17.58 -66.37
CA ILE A 55 5.37 -16.52 -65.50
C ILE A 55 4.41 -16.24 -64.34
N LEU A 56 3.10 -16.15 -64.60
CA LEU A 56 2.10 -15.94 -63.55
C LEU A 56 2.01 -17.11 -62.58
N ALA A 57 2.12 -18.35 -63.07
CA ALA A 57 2.14 -19.54 -62.23
C ALA A 57 3.40 -19.56 -61.32
N LEU A 58 4.57 -19.26 -61.88
CA LEU A 58 5.82 -19.13 -61.13
C LEU A 58 5.76 -18.03 -60.08
N ALA A 59 5.19 -16.86 -60.40
CA ALA A 59 4.99 -15.77 -59.45
C ALA A 59 4.04 -16.19 -58.31
N TRP A 60 2.96 -16.88 -58.62
CA TRP A 60 2.00 -17.36 -57.63
C TRP A 60 2.61 -18.41 -56.68
N ILE A 61 3.37 -19.37 -57.23
CA ILE A 61 4.09 -20.38 -56.45
C ILE A 61 5.14 -19.73 -55.55
N SER A 62 5.91 -18.78 -56.06
CA SER A 62 6.90 -18.02 -55.27
C SER A 62 6.25 -17.29 -54.09
N ILE A 63 5.12 -16.59 -54.31
CA ILE A 63 4.38 -15.92 -53.24
C ILE A 63 3.82 -16.93 -52.22
N ARG A 64 3.37 -18.10 -52.67
CA ARG A 64 2.85 -19.16 -51.81
C ARG A 64 3.95 -19.69 -50.88
N ILE A 65 5.13 -19.97 -51.43
CA ILE A 65 6.31 -20.43 -50.68
C ILE A 65 6.75 -19.37 -49.67
N ILE A 66 6.84 -18.10 -50.09
CA ILE A 66 7.19 -16.99 -49.19
C ILE A 66 6.16 -16.85 -48.06
N ARG A 67 4.84 -17.02 -48.30
CA ARG A 67 3.82 -17.00 -47.23
C ARG A 67 3.93 -18.16 -46.26
N ILE A 68 4.26 -19.35 -46.74
CA ILE A 68 4.46 -20.53 -45.87
C ILE A 68 5.71 -20.34 -45.01
N LEU A 69 6.82 -19.86 -45.60
CA LEU A 69 8.05 -19.58 -44.84
C LEU A 69 7.91 -18.37 -43.90
N SER A 70 7.26 -17.28 -44.30
CA SER A 70 7.02 -16.11 -43.43
C SER A 70 5.97 -16.35 -42.35
N GLY A 71 5.09 -17.35 -42.53
CA GLY A 71 4.20 -17.86 -41.48
C GLY A 71 4.94 -18.51 -40.30
N SER A 72 6.21 -18.87 -40.47
CA SER A 72 7.07 -19.48 -39.44
C SER A 72 7.33 -18.56 -38.24
N GLN A 73 7.41 -17.24 -38.44
CA GLN A 73 7.68 -16.31 -37.33
C GLN A 73 6.54 -16.25 -36.30
N LYS A 74 5.28 -16.46 -36.72
CA LYS A 74 4.13 -16.51 -35.80
C LYS A 74 3.96 -17.87 -35.11
N TRP A 75 4.50 -18.94 -35.69
CA TRP A 75 4.44 -20.28 -35.09
C TRP A 75 5.49 -20.45 -33.98
N PHE A 76 6.69 -19.88 -34.15
CA PHE A 76 7.71 -19.85 -33.10
C PHE A 76 7.40 -18.85 -31.97
N SER A 77 6.76 -17.70 -32.24
CA SER A 77 6.42 -16.72 -31.21
C SER A 77 5.39 -17.25 -30.21
N GLY A 78 4.38 -17.99 -30.68
CA GLY A 78 3.31 -18.51 -29.82
C GLY A 78 3.75 -19.59 -28.82
N TRP A 79 4.88 -20.26 -29.04
CA TRP A 79 5.42 -21.23 -28.07
C TRP A 79 6.20 -20.54 -26.94
N SER A 80 6.92 -19.46 -27.27
CA SER A 80 7.63 -18.60 -26.32
C SER A 80 6.66 -17.91 -25.36
N ASP A 81 5.59 -17.31 -25.88
CA ASP A 81 4.59 -16.59 -25.06
C ASP A 81 3.86 -17.51 -24.08
N ARG A 82 3.55 -18.75 -24.50
CA ARG A 82 2.94 -19.76 -23.63
C ARG A 82 3.88 -20.18 -22.50
N LYS A 83 5.18 -20.32 -22.78
CA LYS A 83 6.18 -20.64 -21.77
C LYS A 83 6.36 -19.48 -20.78
N HIS A 84 6.41 -18.24 -21.27
CA HIS A 84 6.48 -17.04 -20.43
C HIS A 84 5.26 -16.91 -19.52
N ASN A 85 4.04 -17.00 -20.05
CA ASN A 85 2.83 -16.94 -19.24
C ASN A 85 2.75 -18.05 -18.21
N LYS A 86 3.22 -19.26 -18.56
CA LYS A 86 3.28 -20.37 -17.60
C LYS A 86 4.29 -20.09 -16.48
N ALA A 87 5.49 -19.63 -16.81
CA ALA A 87 6.51 -19.28 -15.82
C ALA A 87 6.03 -18.14 -14.90
N PHE A 88 5.42 -17.09 -15.47
CA PHE A 88 4.85 -16.00 -14.68
C PHE A 88 3.75 -16.49 -13.73
N THR A 89 2.81 -17.31 -14.23
CA THR A 89 1.72 -17.87 -13.39
C THR A 89 2.28 -18.76 -12.28
N GLN A 90 3.26 -19.62 -12.60
CA GLN A 90 3.93 -20.46 -11.60
C GLN A 90 4.70 -19.62 -10.57
N GLY A 91 5.32 -18.53 -11.01
CA GLY A 91 5.98 -17.57 -10.12
C GLY A 91 5.01 -16.86 -9.19
N LEU A 92 3.82 -16.48 -9.66
CA LEU A 92 2.77 -15.92 -8.81
C LEU A 92 2.22 -16.93 -7.80
N VAL A 93 2.05 -18.20 -8.19
CA VAL A 93 1.66 -19.27 -7.25
C VAL A 93 2.73 -19.45 -6.18
N ALA A 94 4.01 -19.55 -6.56
CA ALA A 94 5.11 -19.68 -5.62
C ALA A 94 5.24 -18.46 -4.69
N LEU A 95 4.94 -17.25 -5.16
CA LEU A 95 4.87 -16.04 -4.33
C LEU A 95 3.82 -16.16 -3.23
N ASP A 96 2.63 -16.64 -3.58
CA ASP A 96 1.49 -16.81 -2.65
C ASP A 96 1.73 -17.95 -1.65
N GLU A 97 2.40 -19.01 -2.09
CA GLU A 97 2.88 -20.12 -1.24
C GLU A 97 4.07 -19.72 -0.34
N ALA A 98 4.51 -18.46 -0.38
CA ALA A 98 5.70 -17.94 0.29
C ALA A 98 7.01 -18.68 -0.06
N ASN A 99 7.04 -19.42 -1.17
CA ASN A 99 8.24 -20.03 -1.74
C ASN A 99 8.98 -19.01 -2.60
N TYR A 100 9.56 -18.00 -1.94
CA TYR A 100 10.14 -16.84 -2.63
C TYR A 100 11.34 -17.17 -3.52
N SER A 101 12.09 -18.23 -3.20
CA SER A 101 13.22 -18.69 -4.02
C SER A 101 12.75 -19.26 -5.36
N GLU A 102 11.72 -20.11 -5.34
CA GLU A 102 11.14 -20.62 -6.58
C GLU A 102 10.41 -19.51 -7.35
N ALA A 103 9.72 -18.60 -6.65
CA ALA A 103 9.14 -17.42 -7.27
C ALA A 103 10.17 -16.57 -8.01
N GLU A 104 11.29 -16.22 -7.36
CA GLU A 104 12.36 -15.43 -7.99
C GLU A 104 12.96 -16.17 -9.20
N LYS A 105 13.14 -17.49 -9.10
CA LYS A 105 13.58 -18.31 -10.23
C LYS A 105 12.57 -18.27 -11.38
N GLN A 106 11.29 -18.52 -11.14
CA GLN A 106 10.28 -18.50 -12.21
C GLN A 106 10.09 -17.11 -12.82
N LEU A 107 10.12 -16.05 -12.00
CA LEU A 107 9.95 -14.66 -12.42
C LEU A 107 11.20 -14.09 -13.10
N SER A 108 12.40 -14.60 -12.81
CA SER A 108 13.63 -14.22 -13.53
C SER A 108 13.70 -14.80 -14.95
N HIS A 109 12.94 -15.87 -15.23
CA HIS A 109 12.84 -16.49 -16.55
C HIS A 109 11.81 -15.81 -17.47
N VAL A 110 11.16 -14.73 -17.01
CA VAL A 110 10.24 -13.92 -17.81
C VAL A 110 11.05 -13.01 -18.76
N GLY A 111 11.82 -13.65 -19.66
CA GLY A 111 12.38 -13.12 -20.90
C GLY A 111 13.43 -12.00 -20.84
N ASP A 112 14.46 -12.10 -21.70
CA ASP A 112 15.34 -10.99 -22.14
C ASP A 112 14.59 -9.87 -22.93
N GLY A 113 13.26 -9.86 -22.87
CA GLY A 113 12.37 -8.86 -23.45
C GLY A 113 11.85 -7.91 -22.36
N LYS A 114 11.34 -6.75 -22.78
CA LYS A 114 10.79 -5.74 -21.87
C LYS A 114 9.70 -6.35 -20.99
N PHE A 115 10.05 -6.71 -19.74
CA PHE A 115 9.09 -7.05 -18.71
C PHE A 115 7.98 -6.00 -18.69
N SER A 116 6.74 -6.45 -18.64
CA SER A 116 5.62 -5.58 -18.31
C SER A 116 5.76 -5.07 -16.88
N GLY A 117 5.12 -3.93 -16.60
CA GLY A 117 5.12 -3.34 -15.27
C GLY A 117 4.69 -4.31 -14.15
N VAL A 118 3.75 -5.21 -14.44
CA VAL A 118 3.23 -6.19 -13.46
C VAL A 118 4.27 -7.26 -13.14
N GLU A 119 4.99 -7.74 -14.15
CA GLU A 119 6.04 -8.75 -13.96
C GLU A 119 7.22 -8.19 -13.15
N LEU A 120 7.58 -6.93 -13.38
CA LEU A 120 8.59 -6.23 -12.58
C LEU A 120 8.15 -6.10 -11.11
N LEU A 121 6.88 -5.76 -10.86
CA LEU A 121 6.35 -5.68 -9.49
C LEU A 121 6.40 -7.04 -8.77
N ALA A 122 5.99 -8.12 -9.45
CA ALA A 122 6.03 -9.47 -8.89
C ALA A 122 7.47 -9.91 -8.59
N ALA A 123 8.40 -9.67 -9.52
CA ALA A 123 9.82 -9.98 -9.33
C ALA A 123 10.42 -9.17 -8.17
N ALA A 124 10.07 -7.89 -8.06
CA ALA A 124 10.50 -7.04 -6.95
C ALA A 124 9.95 -7.53 -5.60
N GLN A 125 8.69 -7.99 -5.57
CA GLN A 125 8.09 -8.58 -4.38
C GLN A 125 8.81 -9.85 -3.95
N ALA A 126 9.15 -10.75 -4.88
CA ALA A 126 9.93 -11.96 -4.58
C ALA A 126 11.29 -11.59 -3.97
N ALA A 127 12.02 -10.68 -4.63
CA ALA A 127 13.33 -10.21 -4.17
C ALA A 127 13.25 -9.57 -2.77
N ASN A 128 12.24 -8.72 -2.52
CA ASN A 128 12.06 -8.06 -1.23
C ASN A 128 11.78 -9.07 -0.10
N ASN A 129 10.96 -10.10 -0.36
CA ASN A 129 10.67 -11.13 0.65
C ASN A 129 11.88 -12.05 0.95
N LEU A 130 12.79 -12.22 -0.01
CA LEU A 130 14.08 -12.89 0.21
C LEU A 130 15.11 -12.02 0.97
N GLY A 131 14.78 -10.75 1.25
CA GLY A 131 15.72 -9.79 1.84
C GLY A 131 16.68 -9.16 0.83
N HIS A 132 16.53 -9.42 -0.47
CA HIS A 132 17.30 -8.77 -1.54
C HIS A 132 16.77 -7.35 -1.82
N SER A 133 16.88 -6.47 -0.83
CA SER A 133 16.27 -5.14 -0.86
C SER A 133 16.74 -4.28 -2.03
N ASP A 134 18.04 -4.25 -2.33
CA ASP A 134 18.59 -3.41 -3.41
C ASP A 134 18.04 -3.85 -4.78
N LYS A 135 17.94 -5.17 -4.99
CA LYS A 135 17.36 -5.75 -6.21
C LYS A 135 15.88 -5.38 -6.34
N ALA A 136 15.12 -5.41 -5.24
CA ALA A 136 13.72 -5.01 -5.24
C ALA A 136 13.54 -3.54 -5.62
N VAL A 137 14.37 -2.65 -5.06
CA VAL A 137 14.38 -1.21 -5.39
C VAL A 137 14.64 -0.99 -6.87
N THR A 138 15.69 -1.59 -7.44
CA THR A 138 15.99 -1.46 -8.88
C THR A 138 14.82 -1.95 -9.76
N LEU A 139 14.14 -3.03 -9.36
CA LEU A 139 12.98 -3.55 -10.08
C LEU A 139 11.77 -2.63 -9.98
N TRP A 140 11.50 -2.03 -8.82
CA TRP A 140 10.45 -1.01 -8.66
C TRP A 140 10.76 0.26 -9.46
N GLU A 141 12.00 0.75 -9.45
CA GLU A 141 12.41 1.91 -10.27
C GLU A 141 12.18 1.66 -11.76
N ARG A 142 12.52 0.45 -12.25
CA ARG A 142 12.19 0.05 -13.62
C ARG A 142 10.68 0.01 -13.86
N ALA A 143 9.91 -0.53 -12.91
CA ALA A 143 8.45 -0.60 -12.99
C ALA A 143 7.77 0.79 -12.97
N GLN A 144 8.44 1.83 -12.45
CA GLN A 144 7.92 3.20 -12.50
C GLN A 144 7.86 3.78 -13.92
N ASN A 145 8.69 3.28 -14.83
CA ASN A 145 8.72 3.73 -16.23
C ASN A 145 7.50 3.22 -17.04
N GLU A 146 6.80 2.23 -16.52
CA GLU A 146 5.62 1.64 -17.14
C GLU A 146 4.33 2.25 -16.55
N ARG A 147 3.51 2.87 -17.41
CA ARG A 147 2.30 3.61 -16.98
C ARG A 147 1.35 2.76 -16.13
N ALA A 148 1.24 1.47 -16.42
CA ALA A 148 0.31 0.56 -15.73
C ALA A 148 0.74 0.22 -14.29
N SER A 149 2.05 0.19 -14.02
CA SER A 149 2.62 -0.15 -12.70
C SER A 149 3.14 1.04 -11.94
N LYS A 150 3.24 2.22 -12.56
CA LYS A 150 3.89 3.41 -12.00
C LYS A 150 3.52 3.67 -10.55
N LEU A 151 2.23 3.85 -10.25
CA LEU A 151 1.78 4.15 -8.89
C LEU A 151 2.09 3.03 -7.89
N ALA A 152 1.91 1.77 -8.27
CA ALA A 152 2.19 0.63 -7.39
C ALA A 152 3.69 0.52 -7.07
N ALA A 153 4.54 0.76 -8.06
CA ALA A 153 5.99 0.79 -7.88
C ALA A 153 6.41 1.97 -6.96
N THR A 154 5.84 3.16 -7.18
CA THR A 154 6.10 4.32 -6.32
C THR A 154 5.65 4.07 -4.88
N ILE A 155 4.52 3.41 -4.65
CA ILE A 155 4.05 3.02 -3.30
C ILE A 155 5.10 2.17 -2.58
N HIS A 156 5.64 1.15 -3.26
CA HIS A 156 6.65 0.27 -2.66
C HIS A 156 7.97 1.00 -2.36
N LEU A 157 8.37 1.94 -3.22
CA LEU A 157 9.57 2.75 -2.97
C LEU A 157 9.38 3.70 -1.78
N ILE A 158 8.21 4.33 -1.65
CA ILE A 158 7.86 5.14 -0.47
C ILE A 158 7.91 4.28 0.80
N GLU A 159 7.30 3.10 0.78
CA GLU A 159 7.34 2.14 1.90
C GLU A 159 8.77 1.74 2.25
N HIS A 160 9.61 1.51 1.24
CA HIS A 160 11.02 1.19 1.44
C HIS A 160 11.75 2.35 2.13
N HIS A 161 11.57 3.60 1.70
CA HIS A 161 12.18 4.76 2.34
C HIS A 161 11.76 4.93 3.80
N ILE A 162 10.47 4.72 4.12
CA ILE A 162 9.98 4.75 5.50
C ILE A 162 10.65 3.65 6.33
N LYS A 163 10.69 2.40 5.84
CA LYS A 163 11.36 1.28 6.53
C LYS A 163 12.84 1.55 6.81
N GLN A 164 13.52 2.24 5.89
CA GLN A 164 14.93 2.63 6.04
C GLN A 164 15.14 3.88 6.91
N ARG A 165 14.11 4.35 7.63
CA ARG A 165 14.14 5.58 8.44
C ARG A 165 14.55 6.82 7.67
N ASN A 166 14.17 6.88 6.39
CA ASN A 166 14.38 8.01 5.49
C ASN A 166 13.03 8.68 5.11
N PRO A 167 12.23 9.16 6.08
CA PRO A 167 10.90 9.72 5.80
C PRO A 167 10.93 11.00 4.94
N GLY A 168 12.05 11.74 4.94
CA GLY A 168 12.21 12.91 4.07
C GLY A 168 12.13 12.58 2.58
N GLU A 169 12.75 11.47 2.16
CA GLU A 169 12.70 11.01 0.77
C GLU A 169 11.32 10.48 0.40
N ALA A 170 10.69 9.76 1.32
CA ALA A 170 9.29 9.33 1.17
C ALA A 170 8.35 10.53 0.94
N ILE A 171 8.48 11.59 1.73
CA ILE A 171 7.68 12.81 1.57
C ILE A 171 7.98 13.51 0.24
N SER A 172 9.25 13.58 -0.16
CA SER A 172 9.66 14.15 -1.46
C SER A 172 8.98 13.44 -2.62
N GLN A 173 9.02 12.10 -2.64
CA GLN A 173 8.37 11.29 -3.67
C GLN A 173 6.85 11.46 -3.67
N ILE A 174 6.21 11.50 -2.50
CA ILE A 174 4.76 11.74 -2.41
C ILE A 174 4.39 13.11 -2.98
N LYS A 175 5.18 14.16 -2.71
CA LYS A 175 4.94 15.52 -3.23
C LYS A 175 5.07 15.61 -4.75
N GLN A 176 5.82 14.72 -5.40
CA GLN A 176 5.96 14.66 -6.86
C GLN A 176 4.79 13.96 -7.56
N LEU A 177 3.94 13.25 -6.81
CA LEU A 177 2.74 12.61 -7.35
C LEU A 177 1.69 13.66 -7.76
N SER A 178 0.85 13.32 -8.73
CA SER A 178 -0.30 14.16 -9.09
C SER A 178 -1.30 14.27 -7.94
N GLU A 179 -2.11 15.33 -7.90
CA GLU A 179 -3.13 15.51 -6.85
C GLU A 179 -4.10 14.31 -6.73
N LYS A 180 -4.38 13.64 -7.86
CA LYS A 180 -5.23 12.45 -7.88
C LYS A 180 -4.56 11.27 -7.19
N GLU A 181 -3.27 11.06 -7.44
CA GLU A 181 -2.46 10.00 -6.82
C GLU A 181 -2.21 10.27 -5.34
N GLN A 182 -1.98 11.52 -4.96
CA GLN A 182 -1.85 11.93 -3.55
C GLN A 182 -3.11 11.64 -2.72
N LYS A 183 -4.29 11.61 -3.35
CA LYS A 183 -5.56 11.23 -2.71
C LYS A 183 -5.81 9.71 -2.65
N ASN A 184 -4.88 8.89 -3.13
CA ASN A 184 -4.95 7.44 -2.96
C ASN A 184 -4.85 7.09 -1.46
N LYS A 185 -5.70 6.17 -0.98
CA LYS A 185 -5.75 5.78 0.44
C LYS A 185 -4.40 5.31 0.98
N ARG A 186 -3.67 4.51 0.20
CA ARG A 186 -2.35 3.99 0.60
C ARG A 186 -1.31 5.11 0.68
N ILE A 187 -1.31 6.02 -0.30
CA ILE A 187 -0.41 7.17 -0.31
C ILE A 187 -0.67 8.08 0.89
N VAL A 188 -1.94 8.38 1.19
CA VAL A 188 -2.29 9.19 2.38
C VAL A 188 -1.80 8.54 3.67
N LEU A 189 -1.99 7.23 3.84
CA LEU A 189 -1.49 6.52 5.02
C LEU A 189 0.04 6.61 5.16
N LEU A 190 0.76 6.38 4.06
CA LEU A 190 2.22 6.51 4.02
C LEU A 190 2.68 7.95 4.26
N TRP A 191 1.94 8.94 3.76
CA TRP A 191 2.25 10.34 3.98
C TRP A 191 2.12 10.72 5.45
N VAL A 192 1.03 10.29 6.09
CA VAL A 192 0.82 10.51 7.52
C VAL A 192 1.94 9.86 8.34
N GLN A 193 2.30 8.62 8.03
CA GLN A 193 3.41 7.91 8.68
C GLN A 193 4.74 8.66 8.53
N ALA A 194 5.11 9.05 7.30
CA ALA A 194 6.35 9.75 7.04
C ALA A 194 6.41 11.14 7.71
N LEU A 195 5.29 11.87 7.75
CA LEU A 195 5.22 13.15 8.46
C LEU A 195 5.40 12.98 9.98
N ALA A 196 4.79 11.96 10.56
CA ALA A 196 4.94 11.64 11.98
C ALA A 196 6.39 11.23 12.32
N GLU A 197 6.99 10.32 11.53
CA GLU A 197 8.37 9.86 11.76
C GLU A 197 9.41 10.97 11.56
N SER A 198 9.15 11.92 10.67
CA SER A 198 10.01 13.09 10.48
C SER A 198 9.73 14.23 11.45
N GLY A 199 8.78 14.07 12.38
CA GLY A 199 8.41 15.09 13.36
C GLY A 199 7.73 16.33 12.75
N GLN A 200 7.21 16.25 11.53
CA GLN A 200 6.51 17.35 10.85
C GLN A 200 5.05 17.47 11.31
N TRP A 201 4.86 17.61 12.62
CA TRP A 201 3.55 17.57 13.27
C TRP A 201 2.62 18.71 12.84
N GLN A 202 3.17 19.90 12.63
CA GLN A 202 2.44 21.05 12.10
C GLN A 202 1.83 20.74 10.72
N GLN A 203 2.64 20.24 9.78
CA GLN A 203 2.15 19.90 8.44
C GLN A 203 1.11 18.76 8.49
N LEU A 204 1.34 17.76 9.34
CA LEU A 204 0.39 16.67 9.53
C LEU A 204 -0.96 17.21 10.04
N ARG A 205 -0.95 18.07 11.07
CA ARG A 205 -2.16 18.66 11.64
C ARG A 205 -2.97 19.45 10.62
N ASP A 206 -2.29 20.28 9.83
CA ASP A 206 -2.94 21.17 8.87
C ASP A 206 -3.63 20.37 7.75
N ASN A 207 -3.08 19.20 7.38
CA ASN A 207 -3.62 18.35 6.31
C ASN A 207 -4.59 17.26 6.79
N LEU A 208 -4.49 16.80 8.04
CA LEU A 208 -5.18 15.59 8.52
C LEU A 208 -6.70 15.63 8.29
N SER A 209 -7.33 16.79 8.52
CA SER A 209 -8.77 16.98 8.32
C SER A 209 -9.21 16.72 6.87
N SER A 210 -8.37 17.06 5.89
CA SER A 210 -8.62 16.85 4.46
C SER A 210 -8.52 15.37 4.05
N TRP A 211 -7.79 14.57 4.83
CA TRP A 211 -7.51 13.15 4.59
C TRP A 211 -8.53 12.20 5.25
N LYS A 212 -9.54 12.74 5.93
CA LYS A 212 -10.57 11.97 6.62
C LYS A 212 -11.33 10.99 5.72
N LYS A 213 -11.46 11.26 4.41
CA LYS A 213 -12.15 10.36 3.47
C LYS A 213 -11.27 9.20 3.01
N GLN A 214 -9.95 9.34 3.11
CA GLN A 214 -8.96 8.39 2.64
C GLN A 214 -8.53 7.42 3.75
N LEU A 215 -8.48 7.91 4.98
CA LEU A 215 -8.19 7.12 6.17
C LEU A 215 -9.42 6.33 6.63
N SER A 216 -9.20 5.17 7.25
CA SER A 216 -10.25 4.50 8.02
C SER A 216 -10.65 5.36 9.23
N VAL A 217 -11.80 5.06 9.86
CA VAL A 217 -12.22 5.81 11.06
C VAL A 217 -11.21 5.59 12.18
N GLU A 218 -10.72 4.36 12.31
CA GLU A 218 -9.73 3.93 13.29
C GLU A 218 -8.39 4.64 13.07
N ASP A 219 -7.88 4.63 11.83
CA ASP A 219 -6.63 5.31 11.48
C ASP A 219 -6.74 6.83 11.70
N TYR A 220 -7.86 7.43 11.31
CA TYR A 220 -8.07 8.86 11.50
C TYR A 220 -8.05 9.23 12.99
N GLN A 221 -8.72 8.47 13.84
CA GLN A 221 -8.73 8.71 15.29
C GLN A 221 -7.34 8.50 15.90
N TYR A 222 -6.65 7.43 15.50
CA TYR A 222 -5.28 7.15 15.93
C TYR A 222 -4.34 8.30 15.58
N TRP A 223 -4.31 8.71 14.31
CA TRP A 223 -3.43 9.78 13.84
C TRP A 223 -3.82 11.15 14.37
N MET A 224 -5.11 11.40 14.61
CA MET A 224 -5.56 12.62 15.28
C MET A 224 -5.00 12.73 16.69
N LYS A 225 -4.98 11.63 17.46
CA LYS A 225 -4.34 11.58 18.78
C LYS A 225 -2.82 11.79 18.67
N GLN A 226 -2.14 11.03 17.80
CA GLN A 226 -0.69 11.11 17.64
C GLN A 226 -0.24 12.51 17.20
N THR A 227 -0.97 13.12 16.28
CA THR A 227 -0.68 14.47 15.78
C THR A 227 -0.81 15.51 16.89
N ALA A 228 -1.85 15.41 17.73
CA ALA A 228 -2.03 16.31 18.85
C ALA A 228 -0.90 16.14 19.88
N GLN A 229 -0.56 14.91 20.24
CA GLN A 229 0.55 14.61 21.15
C GLN A 229 1.87 15.19 20.64
N GLY A 230 2.23 14.90 19.39
CA GLY A 230 3.48 15.37 18.78
C GLY A 230 3.53 16.89 18.64
N PHE A 231 2.44 17.51 18.19
CA PHE A 231 2.37 18.97 18.07
C PHE A 231 2.45 19.68 19.43
N TYR A 232 1.75 19.17 20.45
CA TYR A 232 1.81 19.73 21.80
C TYR A 232 3.17 19.53 22.45
N ALA A 233 3.83 18.38 22.22
CA ALA A 233 5.20 18.15 22.65
C ALA A 233 6.17 19.16 22.02
N GLU A 234 6.05 19.39 20.72
CA GLU A 234 6.86 20.37 19.99
C GLU A 234 6.65 21.78 20.54
N LEU A 235 5.39 22.19 20.75
CA LEU A 235 5.03 23.49 21.31
C LEU A 235 5.58 23.66 22.73
N ALA A 236 5.38 22.66 23.59
CA ALA A 236 5.84 22.69 24.98
C ALA A 236 7.37 22.69 25.08
N SER A 237 8.06 21.95 24.20
CA SER A 237 9.53 21.91 24.17
C SER A 237 10.15 23.22 23.67
N LYS A 238 9.51 23.93 22.75
CA LYS A 238 10.06 25.17 22.16
C LYS A 238 9.74 26.41 22.99
N GLU A 239 8.52 26.50 23.50
CA GLU A 239 7.99 27.73 24.07
C GLU A 239 7.62 27.60 25.56
N GLY A 240 7.75 26.39 26.12
CA GLY A 240 7.41 26.08 27.50
C GLY A 240 5.92 25.85 27.71
N ALA A 241 5.53 25.79 28.98
CA ALA A 241 4.22 25.29 29.36
C ALA A 241 3.08 26.33 29.24
N ASN A 242 3.41 27.63 29.29
CA ASN A 242 2.41 28.70 29.17
C ASN A 242 1.84 28.82 27.73
N PRO A 243 2.65 28.76 26.67
CA PRO A 243 2.15 28.75 25.30
C PRO A 243 1.28 27.55 24.97
N LEU A 244 1.58 26.36 25.54
CA LEU A 244 0.69 25.19 25.42
C LEU A 244 -0.72 25.49 25.95
N LYS A 245 -0.83 26.13 27.13
CA LYS A 245 -2.12 26.52 27.69
C LYS A 245 -2.82 27.58 26.84
N GLN A 246 -2.09 28.59 26.36
CA GLN A 246 -2.66 29.64 25.51
C GLN A 246 -3.18 29.07 24.19
N TYR A 247 -2.41 28.18 23.58
CA TYR A 247 -2.82 27.46 22.37
C TYR A 247 -4.06 26.61 22.64
N TRP A 248 -4.06 25.83 23.73
CA TRP A 248 -5.24 25.05 24.10
C TRP A 248 -6.49 25.93 24.22
N GLN A 249 -6.39 27.09 24.86
CA GLN A 249 -7.51 28.02 25.01
C GLN A 249 -7.97 28.65 23.68
N SER A 250 -7.07 28.81 22.71
CA SER A 250 -7.42 29.35 21.38
C SER A 250 -8.13 28.33 20.49
N LEU A 251 -8.08 27.04 20.82
CA LEU A 251 -8.74 25.99 20.05
C LEU A 251 -10.27 26.17 20.03
N PRO A 252 -10.92 25.89 18.88
CA PRO A 252 -12.37 25.86 18.77
C PRO A 252 -12.98 24.91 19.81
N ARG A 253 -14.16 25.27 20.32
CA ARG A 253 -14.87 24.48 21.35
C ARG A 253 -15.07 23.03 20.93
N LYS A 254 -15.29 22.77 19.64
CA LYS A 254 -15.44 21.41 19.09
C LYS A 254 -14.18 20.57 19.32
N THR A 255 -13.00 21.14 19.10
CA THR A 255 -11.70 20.48 19.30
C THR A 255 -11.41 20.29 20.79
N ARG A 256 -11.68 21.31 21.63
CA ARG A 256 -11.48 21.21 23.09
C ARG A 256 -12.38 20.20 23.79
N ASN A 257 -13.51 19.85 23.17
CA ASN A 257 -14.43 18.83 23.69
C ASN A 257 -14.14 17.43 23.14
N ASP A 258 -13.14 17.29 22.27
CA ASP A 258 -12.75 15.99 21.73
C ASP A 258 -11.89 15.24 22.76
N PRO A 259 -12.29 14.02 23.19
CA PRO A 259 -11.55 13.26 24.21
C PRO A 259 -10.09 12.97 23.84
N ALA A 260 -9.77 12.76 22.55
CA ALA A 260 -8.40 12.49 22.12
C ALA A 260 -7.52 13.73 22.25
N GLN A 261 -8.06 14.92 21.96
CA GLN A 261 -7.37 16.20 22.16
C GLN A 261 -7.16 16.49 23.64
N GLN A 262 -8.19 16.25 24.47
CA GLN A 262 -8.12 16.39 25.92
C GLN A 262 -7.05 15.46 26.53
N SER A 263 -7.02 14.20 26.09
CA SER A 263 -6.00 13.22 26.49
C SER A 263 -4.60 13.73 26.15
N ALA A 264 -4.35 14.12 24.90
CA ALA A 264 -3.04 14.60 24.46
C ALA A 264 -2.58 15.86 25.21
N TYR A 265 -3.51 16.78 25.51
CA TYR A 265 -3.21 18.00 26.26
C TYR A 265 -2.81 17.69 27.71
N VAL A 266 -3.58 16.83 28.38
CA VAL A 266 -3.30 16.44 29.78
C VAL A 266 -2.00 15.63 29.88
N GLU A 267 -1.76 14.68 28.97
CA GLU A 267 -0.51 13.92 28.90
C GLU A 267 0.71 14.85 28.80
N GLN A 268 0.60 15.95 28.03
CA GLN A 268 1.66 16.94 27.94
C GLN A 268 1.84 17.78 29.21
N LEU A 269 0.74 18.18 29.87
CA LEU A 269 0.84 18.84 31.17
C LEU A 269 1.55 17.95 32.20
N ILE A 270 1.23 16.66 32.23
CA ILE A 270 1.86 15.66 33.11
C ILE A 270 3.34 15.50 32.76
N GLY A 271 3.67 15.33 31.48
CA GLY A 271 5.06 15.20 31.01
C GLY A 271 5.94 16.41 31.32
N GLN A 272 5.35 17.61 31.43
CA GLN A 272 6.02 18.84 31.83
C GLN A 272 6.01 19.07 33.36
N GLY A 273 5.51 18.11 34.15
CA GLY A 273 5.42 18.21 35.62
C GLY A 273 4.32 19.13 36.14
N MET A 274 3.42 19.62 35.28
CA MET A 274 2.31 20.51 35.64
C MET A 274 1.10 19.75 36.21
N HIS A 275 1.32 18.92 37.24
CA HIS A 275 0.27 18.03 37.76
C HIS A 275 -0.98 18.77 38.25
N LYS A 276 -0.85 19.98 38.81
CA LYS A 276 -2.01 20.79 39.23
C LYS A 276 -2.89 21.23 38.06
N ASP A 277 -2.27 21.70 36.97
CA ASP A 277 -3.02 22.10 35.78
C ASP A 277 -3.65 20.89 35.08
N ALA A 278 -2.96 19.75 35.10
CA ALA A 278 -3.48 18.49 34.60
C ALA A 278 -4.71 18.04 35.41
N GLU A 279 -4.66 18.14 36.74
CA GLU A 279 -5.81 17.90 37.61
C GLU A 279 -6.99 18.81 37.26
N GLU A 280 -6.78 20.12 37.22
CA GLU A 280 -7.83 21.08 36.89
C GLU A 280 -8.47 20.80 35.52
N ALA A 281 -7.64 20.49 34.51
CA ALA A 281 -8.10 20.12 33.18
C ALA A 281 -8.96 18.84 33.21
N LEU A 282 -8.47 17.77 33.84
CA LEU A 282 -9.18 16.48 33.93
C LEU A 282 -10.53 16.60 34.62
N LEU A 283 -10.60 17.37 35.72
CA LEU A 283 -11.84 17.62 36.45
C LEU A 283 -12.83 18.44 35.61
N ASN A 284 -12.35 19.48 34.92
CA ASN A 284 -13.18 20.33 34.08
C ASN A 284 -13.76 19.57 32.88
N PHE A 285 -12.94 18.76 32.20
CA PHE A 285 -13.35 17.99 31.02
C PHE A 285 -14.42 16.94 31.33
N GLN A 286 -14.43 16.43 32.56
CA GLN A 286 -15.33 15.35 33.00
C GLN A 286 -16.43 15.83 33.95
N SER A 287 -16.61 17.15 34.06
CA SER A 287 -17.64 17.77 34.92
C SER A 287 -19.06 17.30 34.60
N LYS A 288 -19.36 16.99 33.34
CA LYS A 288 -20.67 16.48 32.90
C LYS A 288 -20.79 14.96 32.99
N GLN A 289 -19.77 14.26 32.51
CA GLN A 289 -19.75 12.80 32.44
C GLN A 289 -18.30 12.29 32.50
N PRO A 290 -18.04 11.23 33.28
CA PRO A 290 -16.75 10.57 33.28
C PRO A 290 -16.44 9.94 31.91
N GLN A 291 -15.20 10.10 31.44
CA GLN A 291 -14.75 9.56 30.16
C GLN A 291 -13.64 8.55 30.41
N LYS A 292 -13.89 7.27 30.07
CA LYS A 292 -12.94 6.17 30.31
C LYS A 292 -11.54 6.43 29.73
N LEU A 293 -11.47 7.08 28.56
CA LEU A 293 -10.20 7.43 27.91
C LEU A 293 -9.27 8.27 28.80
N LEU A 294 -9.83 9.07 29.72
CA LEU A 294 -9.06 9.97 30.59
C LEU A 294 -8.74 9.36 31.96
N PHE A 295 -9.29 8.19 32.29
CA PHE A 295 -9.07 7.54 33.59
C PHE A 295 -7.61 7.20 33.87
N PRO A 296 -6.83 6.66 32.91
CA PRO A 296 -5.41 6.38 33.14
C PRO A 296 -4.62 7.63 33.54
N LEU A 297 -5.00 8.82 33.04
CA LEU A 297 -4.27 10.06 33.28
C LEU A 297 -4.35 10.54 34.73
N PHE A 298 -5.41 10.18 35.47
CA PHE A 298 -5.48 10.46 36.91
C PHE A 298 -4.41 9.67 37.69
N ARG A 299 -4.04 8.47 37.23
CA ARG A 299 -3.05 7.61 37.90
C ARG A 299 -1.64 8.19 37.84
N GLU A 300 -1.37 8.95 36.79
CA GLU A 300 -0.08 9.60 36.53
C GLU A 300 0.07 10.94 37.26
N LEU A 301 -0.95 11.40 37.99
CA LEU A 301 -0.89 12.64 38.76
C LEU A 301 -0.08 12.44 40.05
N HIS A 302 0.92 13.30 40.23
CA HIS A 302 1.67 13.44 41.48
C HIS A 302 1.28 14.76 42.16
N LEU A 303 0.19 14.72 42.92
CA LEU A 303 -0.38 15.88 43.60
C LEU A 303 -0.02 15.85 45.09
N THR A 304 0.37 17.00 45.64
CA THR A 304 0.56 17.16 47.09
C THR A 304 -0.76 17.07 47.85
N ASN A 305 -1.88 17.46 47.23
CA ASN A 305 -3.21 17.40 47.83
C ASN A 305 -4.27 17.04 46.76
N PRO A 306 -4.57 15.75 46.57
CA PRO A 306 -5.53 15.29 45.56
C PRO A 306 -6.99 15.28 46.06
N THR A 307 -7.35 16.10 47.07
CA THR A 307 -8.70 16.09 47.67
C THR A 307 -9.81 16.32 46.62
N SER A 308 -9.59 17.20 45.65
CA SER A 308 -10.52 17.46 44.54
C SER A 308 -10.69 16.24 43.64
N THR A 309 -9.59 15.62 43.25
CA THR A 309 -9.58 14.37 42.46
C THR A 309 -10.29 13.24 43.19
N ILE A 310 -9.96 12.99 44.46
CA ILE A 310 -10.57 11.93 45.27
C ILE A 310 -12.09 12.15 45.38
N LYS A 311 -12.53 13.37 45.75
CA LYS A 311 -13.96 13.69 45.83
C LYS A 311 -14.70 13.47 44.50
N CYS A 312 -14.05 13.79 43.39
CA CYS A 312 -14.61 13.58 42.06
C CYS A 312 -14.81 12.08 41.78
N LEU A 313 -13.77 11.27 41.98
CA LEU A 313 -13.80 9.82 41.79
C LEU A 313 -14.84 9.14 42.70
N GLU A 314 -14.89 9.50 43.98
CA GLU A 314 -15.89 9.01 44.92
C GLU A 314 -17.32 9.35 44.48
N ASN A 315 -17.54 10.55 43.94
CA ASN A 315 -18.86 10.95 43.44
C ASN A 315 -19.26 10.17 42.18
N TRP A 316 -18.32 9.78 41.32
CA TRP A 316 -18.60 8.87 40.20
C TRP A 316 -18.89 7.45 40.69
N LEU A 317 -18.12 6.95 41.66
CA LEU A 317 -18.34 5.64 42.28
C LEU A 317 -19.66 5.55 43.08
N LYS A 318 -20.21 6.66 43.59
CA LYS A 318 -21.58 6.66 44.15
C LYS A 318 -22.65 6.30 43.12
N LYS A 319 -22.42 6.61 41.84
CA LYS A 319 -23.33 6.28 40.74
C LYS A 319 -23.04 4.91 40.14
N ASP A 320 -21.77 4.49 40.17
CA ASP A 320 -21.28 3.25 39.58
C ASP A 320 -20.29 2.56 40.52
N SER A 321 -20.82 1.94 41.59
CA SER A 321 -20.00 1.49 42.73
C SER A 321 -19.16 0.24 42.46
N GLU A 322 -19.46 -0.48 41.37
CA GLU A 322 -18.79 -1.71 40.94
C GLU A 322 -17.87 -1.49 39.75
N ASN A 323 -17.55 -0.23 39.44
CA ASN A 323 -16.60 0.10 38.39
C ASN A 323 -15.16 -0.17 38.85
N ALA A 324 -14.63 -1.34 38.51
CA ALA A 324 -13.28 -1.75 38.87
C ALA A 324 -12.21 -0.76 38.40
N GLU A 325 -12.37 -0.18 37.20
CA GLU A 325 -11.41 0.78 36.63
C GLU A 325 -11.33 2.07 37.46
N LEU A 326 -12.48 2.62 37.88
CA LEU A 326 -12.54 3.80 38.74
C LEU A 326 -12.01 3.53 40.15
N LEU A 327 -12.30 2.35 40.72
CA LEU A 327 -11.75 1.94 42.02
C LEU A 327 -10.23 1.81 41.98
N SER A 328 -9.70 1.24 40.91
CA SER A 328 -8.26 1.13 40.67
C SER A 328 -7.61 2.51 40.52
N VAL A 329 -8.23 3.44 39.78
CA VAL A 329 -7.76 4.84 39.70
C VAL A 329 -7.78 5.52 41.07
N LEU A 330 -8.87 5.39 41.83
CA LEU A 330 -8.96 5.94 43.19
C LEU A 330 -7.86 5.39 44.10
N GLY A 331 -7.62 4.08 44.02
CA GLY A 331 -6.56 3.41 44.76
C GLY A 331 -5.17 3.98 44.47
N GLN A 332 -4.84 4.18 43.19
CA GLN A 332 -3.56 4.77 42.78
C GLN A 332 -3.41 6.23 43.20
N VAL A 333 -4.47 7.04 43.05
CA VAL A 333 -4.44 8.45 43.49
C VAL A 333 -4.26 8.53 45.01
N ALA A 334 -4.97 7.70 45.78
CA ALA A 334 -4.84 7.63 47.24
C ALA A 334 -3.44 7.15 47.67
N PHE A 335 -2.89 6.15 46.99
CA PHE A 335 -1.51 5.69 47.22
C PHE A 335 -0.50 6.81 46.99
N ASN A 336 -0.60 7.55 45.87
CA ASN A 336 0.28 8.69 45.58
C ASN A 336 0.14 9.80 46.64
N ALA A 337 -1.05 9.95 47.23
CA ALA A 337 -1.35 10.89 48.32
C ALA A 337 -0.87 10.42 49.70
N LYS A 338 -0.38 9.18 49.83
CA LYS A 338 -0.08 8.50 51.10
C LYS A 338 -1.31 8.27 51.99
N ASP A 339 -2.50 8.21 51.41
CA ASP A 339 -3.73 7.78 52.09
C ASP A 339 -3.85 6.26 51.94
N TRP A 340 -3.11 5.54 52.79
CA TRP A 340 -3.00 4.08 52.72
C TRP A 340 -4.34 3.38 52.97
N ASP A 341 -5.15 3.91 53.89
CA ASP A 341 -6.45 3.32 54.26
C ASP A 341 -7.46 3.43 53.12
N LEU A 342 -7.50 4.56 52.42
CA LEU A 342 -8.34 4.70 51.23
C LEU A 342 -7.80 3.86 50.07
N ALA A 343 -6.48 3.85 49.86
CA ALA A 343 -5.84 3.06 48.81
C ALA A 343 -6.15 1.57 48.96
N GLU A 344 -5.97 1.02 50.18
CA GLU A 344 -6.27 -0.37 50.51
C GLU A 344 -7.74 -0.71 50.20
N ARG A 345 -8.69 0.08 50.72
CA ARG A 345 -10.13 -0.18 50.55
C ARG A 345 -10.54 -0.16 49.07
N ALA A 346 -10.04 0.82 48.32
CA ALA A 346 -10.35 0.96 46.90
C ALA A 346 -9.76 -0.19 46.07
N LEU A 347 -8.47 -0.52 46.28
CA LEU A 347 -7.78 -1.59 45.53
C LEU A 347 -8.30 -2.98 45.89
N ALA A 348 -8.56 -3.26 47.17
CA ALA A 348 -9.15 -4.54 47.58
C ALA A 348 -10.52 -4.76 46.92
N LYS A 349 -11.33 -3.70 46.77
CA LYS A 349 -12.60 -3.76 46.04
C LYS A 349 -12.39 -3.93 44.53
N ALA A 350 -11.43 -3.21 43.93
CA ALA A 350 -11.08 -3.33 42.52
C ALA A 350 -10.67 -4.77 42.16
N ILE A 351 -9.74 -5.36 42.91
CA ILE A 351 -9.22 -6.73 42.70
C ILE A 351 -10.31 -7.80 42.79
N ARG A 352 -11.28 -7.62 43.69
CA ARG A 352 -12.44 -8.51 43.82
C ARG A 352 -13.36 -8.47 42.60
N LEU A 353 -13.47 -7.31 41.94
CA LEU A 353 -14.32 -7.11 40.77
C LEU A 353 -13.60 -7.50 39.47
N ALA A 354 -12.32 -7.17 39.37
CA ALA A 354 -11.44 -7.54 38.26
C ALA A 354 -10.02 -7.76 38.80
N SER A 355 -9.49 -8.96 38.62
CA SER A 355 -8.14 -9.31 39.07
C SER A 355 -7.07 -8.76 38.11
N ASP A 356 -6.83 -7.45 38.15
CA ASP A 356 -5.71 -6.81 37.45
C ASP A 356 -4.43 -6.96 38.28
N ASN A 357 -3.38 -7.55 37.69
CA ASN A 357 -2.09 -7.75 38.31
C ASN A 357 -1.48 -6.41 38.81
N LYS A 358 -1.71 -5.30 38.09
CA LYS A 358 -1.24 -3.97 38.51
C LYS A 358 -1.81 -3.53 39.85
N ASP A 359 -3.08 -3.81 40.10
CA ASP A 359 -3.76 -3.44 41.35
C ASP A 359 -3.30 -4.31 42.52
N VAL A 360 -3.06 -5.60 42.28
CA VAL A 360 -2.52 -6.53 43.27
C VAL A 360 -1.12 -6.08 43.71
N LEU A 361 -0.23 -5.75 42.76
CA LEU A 361 1.10 -5.23 43.05
C LEU A 361 1.05 -3.91 43.81
N LEU A 362 0.12 -3.03 43.47
CA LEU A 362 -0.05 -1.76 44.17
C LEU A 362 -0.56 -1.96 45.60
N LEU A 363 -1.52 -2.87 45.80
CA LEU A 363 -2.02 -3.22 47.13
C LEU A 363 -0.91 -3.84 48.00
N ALA A 364 -0.04 -4.67 47.42
CA ALA A 364 1.13 -5.19 48.12
C ALA A 364 2.03 -4.05 48.62
N ARG A 365 2.30 -3.04 47.77
CA ARG A 365 3.05 -1.83 48.17
C ARG A 365 2.35 -1.03 49.26
N VAL A 366 1.01 -0.90 49.21
CA VAL A 366 0.24 -0.27 50.30
C VAL A 366 0.51 -1.00 51.63
N LYS A 367 0.45 -2.34 51.62
CA LYS A 367 0.71 -3.17 52.80
C LYS A 367 2.14 -3.05 53.33
N GLU A 368 3.13 -2.90 52.46
CA GLU A 368 4.49 -2.56 52.89
C GLU A 368 4.56 -1.21 53.61
N GLN A 369 3.90 -0.17 53.08
CA GLN A 369 3.86 1.16 53.70
C GLN A 369 3.12 1.16 55.04
N GLN A 370 2.13 0.28 55.21
CA GLN A 370 1.43 0.03 56.47
C GLN A 370 2.21 -0.85 57.46
N GLN A 371 3.41 -1.32 57.10
CA GLN A 371 4.23 -2.23 57.92
C GLN A 371 3.59 -3.62 58.15
N GLU A 372 2.86 -4.13 57.15
CA GLU A 372 2.25 -5.47 57.14
C GLU A 372 2.95 -6.40 56.11
N PRO A 373 4.22 -6.80 56.34
CA PRO A 373 5.03 -7.50 55.34
C PRO A 373 4.53 -8.91 54.99
N SER A 374 3.83 -9.58 55.90
CA SER A 374 3.24 -10.91 55.64
C SER A 374 2.16 -10.84 54.57
N GLN A 375 1.23 -9.89 54.70
CA GLN A 375 0.16 -9.66 53.72
C GLN A 375 0.72 -9.15 52.39
N ALA A 376 1.72 -8.26 52.43
CA ALA A 376 2.41 -7.81 51.23
C ALA A 376 3.03 -8.99 50.45
N LEU A 377 3.71 -9.91 51.15
CA LEU A 377 4.30 -11.11 50.53
C LEU A 377 3.26 -12.03 49.90
N GLU A 378 2.09 -12.21 50.54
CA GLU A 378 0.99 -12.99 49.98
C GLU A 378 0.46 -12.38 48.68
N LEU A 379 0.27 -11.06 48.65
CA LEU A 379 -0.14 -10.34 47.46
C LEU A 379 0.91 -10.39 46.34
N TYR A 380 2.21 -10.30 46.68
CA TYR A 380 3.27 -10.52 45.69
C TYR A 380 3.25 -11.93 45.11
N LYS A 381 3.02 -12.96 45.93
CA LYS A 381 2.88 -14.34 45.43
C LYS A 381 1.65 -14.48 44.53
N GLN A 382 0.53 -13.86 44.90
CA GLN A 382 -0.67 -13.83 44.07
C GLN A 382 -0.41 -13.17 42.71
N SER A 383 0.35 -12.07 42.69
CA SER A 383 0.70 -11.34 41.47
C SER A 383 1.52 -12.17 40.46
N LEU A 384 2.21 -13.22 40.91
CA LEU A 384 2.98 -14.13 40.06
C LEU A 384 2.14 -15.27 39.45
N GLN A 385 0.89 -15.42 39.90
CA GLN A 385 -0.02 -16.50 39.49
C GLN A 385 -1.14 -16.03 38.56
N ILE A 386 -1.26 -14.71 38.36
CA ILE A 386 -2.19 -14.04 37.44
C ILE A 386 -1.42 -13.68 36.16
#